data_AF-A0A3M1MIW1-F1
#
_entry.id   AF-A0A3M1MIW1-F1
#
_cell.length_a   1.000
_cell.length_b   1.000
_cell.length_c   1.000
_cell.angle_alpha   90.00
_cell.angle_beta   90.00
_cell.angle_gamma   90.00
#
_symmetry.space_group_name_H-M   'P 1'
#
loop_
_entity.id
_entity.type
_entity.pdbx_description
1 polymer ?
#
loop_
_entity_poly.entity_id
_entity_poly.type
_entity_poly.pdbx_seq_one_letter_code
_entity_poly.pdbx_strand_id
1 'polypeptide(L)'
;MLSQTFCSACGANLRERLQERIEALGGSIDQAQQLAAGGEFEAAIRMLDRIDVKRDYRFEHLVRRMQQLRTEWTQAHQEYRDRVRDLEVEARSLWEARRYRALIDALQGIPTGAYSQELRDMRSQAEEVLARESRLKTELQQALRGGKLEMALAAAEELLQIKPTSTSRQTQLKALVDTARKRIAQLWKQHDYRACVALVQRLPKSARTPSIDKLERQAVDMLALESVVHQATYVHPALVQVAQQIAARRPADDQRQAESAEFKQRLRQHAPASPLLYPARTRTDASAELPHCVPIRLPTSWFARPDTLANGALPALAVTAYALAVQAIRDAVPGGNLQARPVRRRSLLPKRKRSRTARIGWGIDIGHRLIKAVCVEDRDGERPVILQALVIPVVGAEAPGTDADGKDQAGIERSLRRLREQADLEHGPVWVNFRSIDSFARPVLLPTNVDAQRTEEFLRQEVLANVPTSGTDIEWGYWVSDTPISASSRQAMVFAANASRVYAMRQMLDHIGLPCTGLLPDTLALWIAHQFLREDVYRHV
;
A
#
# COMPACT_ATOMS: atom_id res chain seq x y z
N MET A 1 56.70 65.77 31.22
CA MET A 1 55.71 64.93 31.95
C MET A 1 56.27 63.57 32.38
N LEU A 2 57.58 63.42 32.63
CA LEU A 2 58.20 62.12 32.94
C LEU A 2 58.16 61.73 34.43
N SER A 3 57.64 62.59 35.31
CA SER A 3 57.68 62.40 36.78
C SER A 3 56.32 62.45 37.47
N GLN A 4 55.21 62.64 36.75
CA GLN A 4 53.88 62.74 37.36
C GLN A 4 53.26 61.33 37.52
N THR A 5 52.96 60.94 38.75
CA THR A 5 52.32 59.66 39.09
C THR A 5 50.83 59.64 38.74
N PHE A 6 50.18 60.82 38.74
CA PHE A 6 48.75 60.98 38.48
C PHE A 6 48.51 62.00 37.37
N CYS A 7 47.46 61.79 36.58
CA CYS A 7 47.01 62.75 35.57
C CYS A 7 46.45 64.00 36.26
N SER A 8 47.00 65.18 35.94
CA SER A 8 46.55 66.46 36.53
C SER A 8 45.10 66.84 36.19
N ALA A 9 44.50 66.24 35.16
CA ALA A 9 43.12 66.52 34.75
C ALA A 9 42.08 65.56 35.34
N CYS A 10 42.43 64.29 35.57
CA CYS A 10 41.46 63.25 35.97
C CYS A 10 41.90 62.39 37.17
N GLY A 11 43.06 62.64 37.76
CA GLY A 11 43.56 61.92 38.94
C GLY A 11 43.97 60.47 38.69
N ALA A 12 43.87 59.94 37.46
CA ALA A 12 44.21 58.55 37.16
C ALA A 12 45.73 58.26 37.32
N ASN A 13 46.06 57.12 37.91
CA ASN A 13 47.44 56.64 38.05
C ASN A 13 48.03 56.30 36.68
N LEU A 14 49.00 57.10 36.25
CA LEU A 14 49.60 56.97 34.91
C LEU A 14 50.52 55.74 34.79
N ARG A 15 51.06 55.25 35.91
CA ARG A 15 51.89 54.02 35.91
C ARG A 15 51.03 52.77 35.76
N GLU A 16 49.93 52.71 36.52
CA GLU A 16 48.99 51.58 36.48
C GLU A 16 48.34 51.46 35.09
N ARG A 17 47.84 52.57 34.52
CA ARG A 17 47.32 52.58 33.15
C ARG A 17 48.36 52.22 32.08
N LEU A 18 49.63 52.59 32.29
CA LEU A 18 50.70 52.20 31.39
C LEU A 18 50.95 50.70 31.47
N GLN A 19 51.00 50.14 32.69
CA GLN A 19 51.19 48.72 32.94
C GLN A 19 50.05 47.88 32.37
N GLU A 20 48.79 48.25 32.63
CA GLU A 20 47.60 47.62 32.04
C GLU A 20 47.68 47.62 30.51
N ARG A 21 48.12 48.73 29.91
CA ARG A 21 48.28 48.81 28.46
C ARG A 21 49.42 47.92 27.95
N ILE A 22 50.54 47.83 28.66
CA ILE A 22 51.64 46.91 28.32
C ILE A 22 51.14 45.45 28.38
N GLU A 23 50.40 45.08 29.42
CA GLU A 23 49.85 43.73 29.60
C GLU A 23 48.82 43.39 28.51
N ALA A 24 47.92 44.31 28.18
CA ALA A 24 46.95 44.11 27.11
C ALA A 24 47.62 43.92 25.73
N LEU A 25 48.68 44.70 25.46
CA LEU A 25 49.48 44.56 24.24
C LEU A 25 50.25 43.24 24.23
N GLY A 26 50.83 42.84 25.38
CA GLY A 26 51.48 41.54 25.56
C GLY A 26 50.52 40.38 25.27
N GLY A 27 49.32 40.39 25.85
CA GLY A 27 48.30 39.38 25.59
C GLY A 27 47.87 39.31 24.12
N SER A 28 47.84 40.44 23.41
CA SER A 28 47.55 40.46 21.97
C SER A 28 48.67 39.83 21.14
N ILE A 29 49.94 40.06 21.53
CA ILE A 29 51.10 39.40 20.91
C ILE A 29 51.05 37.89 21.16
N ASP A 30 50.71 37.47 22.38
CA ASP A 30 50.60 36.04 22.73
C ASP A 30 49.48 35.35 21.95
N GLN A 31 48.34 36.01 21.73
CA GLN A 31 47.28 35.52 20.84
C GLN A 31 47.75 35.39 19.39
N ALA A 32 48.51 36.37 18.88
CA ALA A 32 49.09 36.29 17.54
C ALA A 32 50.10 35.13 17.44
N GLN A 33 50.88 34.88 18.50
CA GLN A 33 51.78 33.72 18.58
C GLN A 33 51.02 32.39 18.53
N GLN A 34 49.87 32.29 19.20
CA GLN A 34 49.00 31.10 19.13
C GLN A 34 48.46 30.86 17.71
N LEU A 35 48.03 31.92 17.00
CA LEU A 35 47.61 31.82 15.60
C LEU A 35 48.75 31.37 14.69
N ALA A 36 49.96 31.92 14.88
CA ALA A 36 51.14 31.52 14.13
C ALA A 36 51.53 30.06 14.41
N ALA A 37 51.43 29.59 15.65
CA ALA A 37 51.65 28.18 16.00
C ALA A 37 50.64 27.23 15.33
N GLY A 38 49.42 27.70 15.06
CA GLY A 38 48.42 27.00 14.25
C GLY A 38 48.66 27.04 12.73
N GLY A 39 49.66 27.79 12.27
CA GLY A 39 49.95 28.02 10.85
C GLY A 39 49.13 29.14 10.20
N GLU A 40 48.37 29.91 10.98
CA GLU A 40 47.56 31.03 10.48
C GLU A 40 48.39 32.34 10.40
N PHE A 41 49.52 32.30 9.70
CA PHE A 41 50.50 33.39 9.68
C PHE A 41 49.91 34.72 9.21
N GLU A 42 49.02 34.73 8.21
CA GLU A 42 48.37 35.98 7.79
C GLU A 42 47.46 36.58 8.85
N ALA A 43 46.73 35.75 9.60
CA ALA A 43 45.88 36.22 10.67
C ALA A 43 46.72 36.77 11.83
N ALA A 44 47.81 36.07 12.18
CA ALA A 44 48.78 36.53 13.16
C ALA A 44 49.42 37.87 12.78
N ILE A 45 49.87 38.02 11.52
CA ILE A 45 50.44 39.27 11.01
C ILE A 45 49.39 40.40 11.01
N ARG A 46 48.16 40.15 10.54
CA ARG A 46 47.06 41.12 10.59
C ARG A 46 46.73 41.54 12.02
N MET A 47 46.83 40.64 12.99
CA MET A 47 46.64 40.94 14.41
C MET A 47 47.75 41.86 14.92
N LEU A 48 49.01 41.60 14.57
CA LEU A 48 50.12 42.51 14.88
C LEU A 48 49.96 43.89 14.23
N ASP A 49 49.50 43.95 12.97
CA ASP A 49 49.30 45.21 12.24
C ASP A 49 48.19 46.11 12.84
N ARG A 50 47.24 45.52 13.56
CA ARG A 50 46.16 46.27 14.26
C ARG A 50 46.62 46.92 15.56
N ILE A 51 47.78 46.52 16.08
CA ILE A 51 48.31 47.05 17.32
C ILE A 51 48.93 48.44 17.03
N ASP A 52 48.16 49.50 17.28
CA ASP A 52 48.63 50.88 17.15
C ASP A 52 49.48 51.29 18.36
N VAL A 53 50.80 51.17 18.19
CA VAL A 53 51.78 51.72 19.11
C VAL A 53 52.33 53.02 18.52
N LYS A 54 51.81 54.15 18.99
CA LYS A 54 52.43 55.46 18.72
C LYS A 54 53.91 55.41 19.11
N ARG A 55 54.77 56.17 18.42
CA ARG A 55 56.24 56.26 18.64
C ARG A 55 56.60 56.77 20.04
N ASP A 56 56.31 55.98 21.06
CA ASP A 56 56.60 56.22 22.46
C ASP A 56 57.67 55.21 22.88
N TYR A 57 58.78 55.74 23.39
CA TYR A 57 59.96 54.97 23.79
C TYR A 57 59.63 53.88 24.83
N ARG A 58 58.55 54.03 25.60
CA ARG A 58 58.14 53.07 26.64
C ARG A 58 57.70 51.71 26.07
N PHE A 59 57.24 51.68 24.82
CA PHE A 59 56.82 50.46 24.14
C PHE A 59 57.87 49.93 23.16
N GLU A 60 59.07 50.52 23.14
CA GLU A 60 60.10 50.22 22.13
C GLU A 60 60.45 48.72 22.08
N HIS A 61 60.53 48.06 23.23
CA HIS A 61 60.78 46.62 23.32
C HIS A 61 59.67 45.78 22.66
N LEU A 62 58.39 46.15 22.82
CA LEU A 62 57.26 45.47 22.18
C LEU A 62 57.29 45.70 20.67
N VAL A 63 57.55 46.94 20.23
CA VAL A 63 57.65 47.28 18.80
C VAL A 63 58.77 46.48 18.12
N ARG A 64 59.95 46.39 18.73
CA ARG A 64 61.06 45.56 18.21
C ARG A 64 60.66 44.08 18.13
N ARG A 65 60.02 43.54 19.18
CA ARG A 65 59.55 42.14 19.20
C ARG A 65 58.51 41.88 18.10
N MET A 66 57.54 42.78 17.91
CA MET A 66 56.54 42.66 16.85
C MET A 66 57.17 42.69 15.45
N GLN A 67 58.16 43.56 15.20
CA GLN A 67 58.88 43.62 13.92
C GLN A 67 59.68 42.35 13.65
N GLN A 68 60.32 41.79 14.68
CA GLN A 68 61.02 40.51 14.60
C GLN A 68 60.04 39.38 14.24
N LEU A 69 58.97 39.22 15.01
CA LEU A 69 57.94 38.19 14.77
C LEU A 69 57.32 38.33 13.37
N ARG A 70 57.06 39.56 12.91
CA ARG A 70 56.54 39.80 11.57
C ARG A 70 57.48 39.30 10.49
N THR A 71 58.78 39.57 10.62
CA THR A 71 59.79 39.11 9.64
C THR A 71 59.87 37.59 9.64
N GLU A 72 59.97 36.98 10.82
CA GLU A 72 60.02 35.52 11.01
C GLU A 72 58.78 34.84 10.41
N TRP A 73 57.57 35.34 10.72
CA TRP A 73 56.32 34.76 10.23
C TRP A 73 56.07 35.00 8.75
N THR A 74 56.56 36.12 8.19
CA THR A 74 56.47 36.36 6.74
C THR A 74 57.35 35.37 5.98
N GLN A 75 58.57 35.14 6.47
CA GLN A 75 59.47 34.14 5.88
C GLN A 75 58.89 32.73 6.02
N ALA A 76 58.43 32.35 7.22
CA ALA A 76 57.81 31.06 7.46
C ALA A 76 56.56 30.86 6.57
N HIS A 77 55.71 31.88 6.42
CA HIS A 77 54.54 31.81 5.53
C HIS A 77 54.95 31.50 4.09
N GLN A 78 55.97 32.19 3.56
CA GLN A 78 56.44 31.94 2.20
C GLN A 78 56.99 30.51 2.04
N GLU A 79 57.80 30.03 2.99
CA GLU A 79 58.32 28.66 2.98
C GLU A 79 57.21 27.61 3.03
N TYR A 80 56.19 27.81 3.88
CA TYR A 80 55.03 26.92 3.95
C TYR A 80 54.20 26.98 2.68
N ARG A 81 54.03 28.15 2.07
CA ARG A 81 53.28 28.32 0.83
C ARG A 81 53.89 27.54 -0.33
N ASP A 82 55.22 27.57 -0.43
CA ASP A 82 55.93 26.82 -1.47
C ASP A 82 55.83 25.30 -1.21
N ARG A 83 55.99 24.85 0.05
CA ARG A 83 55.77 23.44 0.42
C ARG A 83 54.35 22.96 0.18
N VAL A 84 53.34 23.79 0.48
CA VAL A 84 51.93 23.46 0.26
C VAL A 84 51.65 23.28 -1.23
N ARG A 85 52.23 24.11 -2.10
CA ARG A 85 52.08 23.96 -3.56
C ARG A 85 52.63 22.63 -4.06
N ASP A 86 53.81 22.23 -3.61
CA ASP A 86 54.41 20.95 -3.99
C ASP A 86 53.56 19.77 -3.45
N LEU A 87 53.09 19.90 -2.22
CA LEU A 87 52.25 18.91 -1.56
C LEU A 87 50.87 18.77 -2.22
N GLU A 88 50.29 19.84 -2.78
CA GLU A 88 49.03 19.76 -3.55
C GLU A 88 49.17 18.85 -4.78
N VAL A 89 50.30 18.92 -5.49
CA VAL A 89 50.57 18.06 -6.64
C VAL A 89 50.72 16.60 -6.20
N GLU A 90 51.47 16.35 -5.13
CA GLU A 90 51.63 15.01 -4.57
C GLU A 90 50.30 14.45 -4.04
N ALA A 91 49.53 15.26 -3.29
CA ALA A 91 48.23 14.88 -2.74
C ALA A 91 47.24 14.53 -3.85
N ARG A 92 47.18 15.31 -4.94
CA ARG A 92 46.35 14.99 -6.12
C ARG A 92 46.75 13.65 -6.73
N SER A 93 48.04 13.40 -6.93
CA SER A 93 48.55 12.12 -7.44
C SER A 93 48.19 10.94 -6.52
N LEU A 94 48.35 11.10 -5.20
CA LEU A 94 47.97 10.08 -4.22
C LEU A 94 46.46 9.85 -4.17
N TRP A 95 45.66 10.91 -4.33
CA TRP A 95 44.20 10.85 -4.39
C TRP A 95 43.73 10.07 -5.62
N GLU A 96 44.25 10.40 -6.80
CA GLU A 96 43.95 9.69 -8.06
C GLU A 96 44.38 8.22 -8.00
N ALA A 97 45.54 7.94 -7.40
CA ALA A 97 46.01 6.58 -7.14
C ALA A 97 45.25 5.85 -6.01
N ARG A 98 44.27 6.50 -5.36
CA ARG A 98 43.47 6.00 -4.22
C ARG A 98 44.32 5.54 -3.03
N ARG A 99 45.47 6.20 -2.81
CA ARG A 99 46.40 5.96 -1.70
C ARG A 99 46.08 6.86 -0.50
N TYR A 100 44.83 6.83 -0.04
CA TYR A 100 44.29 7.75 0.99
C TYR A 100 45.12 7.80 2.29
N ARG A 101 45.69 6.68 2.73
CA ARG A 101 46.53 6.65 3.93
C ARG A 101 47.85 7.40 3.73
N ALA A 102 48.50 7.17 2.60
CA ALA A 102 49.74 7.90 2.25
C ALA A 102 49.47 9.40 2.08
N LEU A 103 48.29 9.78 1.57
CA LEU A 103 47.87 11.17 1.48
C LEU A 103 47.76 11.82 2.87
N ILE A 104 47.09 11.17 3.82
CA ILE A 104 46.99 11.70 5.19
C ILE A 104 48.38 11.79 5.85
N ASP A 105 49.20 10.76 5.70
CA ASP A 105 50.55 10.72 6.25
C ASP A 105 51.44 11.84 5.65
N ALA A 106 51.33 12.12 4.34
CA ALA A 106 52.02 13.21 3.67
C ALA A 106 51.58 14.60 4.19
N LEU A 107 50.29 14.75 4.55
CA LEU A 107 49.75 16.00 5.09
C LEU A 107 50.12 16.28 6.55
N GLN A 108 50.47 15.27 7.36
CA GLN A 108 50.76 15.43 8.79
C GLN A 108 51.92 16.39 9.10
N GLY A 109 52.85 16.60 8.17
CA GLY A 109 54.02 17.45 8.36
C GLY A 109 53.76 18.96 8.27
N ILE A 110 52.56 19.38 7.88
CA ILE A 110 52.20 20.80 7.72
C ILE A 110 51.04 21.16 8.68
N PRO A 111 51.11 22.29 9.41
CA PRO A 111 50.01 22.76 10.25
C PRO A 111 48.71 22.95 9.45
N THR A 112 47.57 22.60 10.04
CA THR A 112 46.26 22.67 9.38
C THR A 112 45.87 24.07 8.93
N GLY A 113 46.33 25.11 9.64
CA GLY A 113 46.10 26.51 9.28
C GLY A 113 46.75 26.91 7.96
N ALA A 114 47.85 26.24 7.57
CA ALA A 114 48.57 26.49 6.33
C ALA A 114 47.97 25.74 5.12
N TYR A 115 47.05 24.79 5.33
CA TYR A 115 46.40 24.09 4.22
C TYR A 115 45.51 25.03 3.42
N SER A 116 45.54 24.86 2.09
CA SER A 116 44.48 25.35 1.21
C SER A 116 43.15 24.64 1.51
N GLN A 117 42.05 25.23 1.07
CA GLN A 117 40.72 24.63 1.24
C GLN A 117 40.65 23.25 0.57
N GLU A 118 41.26 23.10 -0.62
CA GLU A 118 41.28 21.83 -1.36
C GLU A 118 41.99 20.72 -0.57
N LEU A 119 43.14 21.00 0.05
CA LEU A 119 43.84 20.01 0.88
C LEU A 119 43.03 19.61 2.12
N ARG A 120 42.33 20.56 2.74
CA ARG A 120 41.43 20.27 3.88
C ARG A 120 40.31 19.33 3.46
N ASP A 121 39.68 19.63 2.32
CA ASP A 121 38.60 18.83 1.77
C ASP A 121 39.09 17.42 1.40
N MET A 122 40.23 17.30 0.71
CA MET A 122 40.85 16.01 0.38
C MET A 122 41.19 15.20 1.62
N ARG A 123 41.75 15.83 2.65
CA ARG A 123 42.07 15.16 3.91
C ARG A 123 40.82 14.63 4.60
N SER A 124 39.79 15.47 4.73
CA SER A 124 38.51 15.10 5.34
C SER A 124 37.89 13.90 4.62
N GLN A 125 37.83 13.96 3.28
CA GLN A 125 37.27 12.86 2.49
C GLN A 125 38.15 11.59 2.57
N ALA A 126 39.48 11.72 2.61
CA ALA A 126 40.37 10.58 2.78
C ALA A 126 40.15 9.89 4.15
N GLU A 127 39.99 10.68 5.21
CA GLU A 127 39.68 10.18 6.56
C GLU A 127 38.33 9.45 6.59
N GLU A 128 37.29 10.01 5.96
CA GLU A 128 35.98 9.37 5.81
C GLU A 128 36.06 8.03 5.05
N VAL A 129 36.81 8.01 3.94
CA VAL A 129 37.00 6.79 3.13
C VAL A 129 37.74 5.71 3.93
N LEU A 130 38.76 6.06 4.72
CA LEU A 130 39.46 5.09 5.57
C LEU A 130 38.59 4.59 6.73
N ALA A 131 37.78 5.46 7.34
CA ALA A 131 36.83 5.07 8.36
C ALA A 131 35.79 4.09 7.80
N ARG A 132 35.26 4.37 6.60
CA ARG A 132 34.38 3.46 5.86
C ARG A 132 35.07 2.14 5.52
N GLU A 133 36.31 2.16 5.04
CA GLU A 133 37.10 0.96 4.76
C GLU A 133 37.25 0.08 6.01
N SER A 134 37.52 0.69 7.18
CA SER A 134 37.64 -0.03 8.45
C SER A 134 36.31 -0.67 8.85
N ARG A 135 35.20 0.08 8.77
CA ARG A 135 33.86 -0.44 9.08
C ARG A 135 33.51 -1.64 8.20
N LEU A 136 33.70 -1.52 6.89
CA LEU A 136 33.41 -2.59 5.94
C LEU A 136 34.26 -3.84 6.18
N LYS A 137 35.52 -3.70 6.62
CA LYS A 137 36.35 -4.85 7.02
C LYS A 137 35.75 -5.57 8.23
N THR A 138 35.31 -4.84 9.24
CA THR A 138 34.66 -5.40 10.42
C THR A 138 33.35 -6.10 10.05
N GLU A 139 32.51 -5.46 9.23
CA GLU A 139 31.25 -6.04 8.74
C GLU A 139 31.49 -7.32 7.94
N LEU A 140 32.49 -7.33 7.05
CA LEU A 140 32.87 -8.52 6.29
C LEU A 140 33.29 -9.67 7.22
N GLN A 141 34.13 -9.39 8.22
CA GLN A 141 34.55 -10.40 9.20
C GLN A 141 33.38 -10.94 10.02
N GLN A 142 32.47 -10.07 10.48
CA GLN A 142 31.28 -10.47 11.21
C GLN A 142 30.33 -11.30 10.35
N ALA A 143 30.12 -10.91 9.08
CA ALA A 143 29.28 -11.62 8.13
C ALA A 143 29.83 -13.02 7.83
N LEU A 144 31.15 -13.15 7.66
CA LEU A 144 31.81 -14.44 7.49
C LEU A 144 31.65 -15.35 8.73
N ARG A 145 31.83 -14.81 9.94
CA ARG A 145 31.64 -15.57 11.19
C ARG A 145 30.19 -15.98 11.41
N GLY A 146 29.24 -15.11 11.05
CA GLY A 146 27.81 -15.37 11.18
C GLY A 146 27.19 -16.16 10.04
N GLY A 147 27.97 -16.58 9.03
CA GLY A 147 27.47 -17.29 7.84
C GLY A 147 26.52 -16.44 6.97
N LYS A 148 26.52 -15.12 7.13
CA LYS A 148 25.64 -14.19 6.41
C LYS A 148 26.26 -13.83 5.06
N LEU A 149 26.15 -14.75 4.11
CA LEU A 149 26.79 -14.65 2.79
C LEU A 149 26.44 -13.36 2.02
N GLU A 150 25.19 -12.91 2.11
CA GLU A 150 24.71 -11.69 1.42
C GLU A 150 25.43 -10.44 1.91
N MET A 151 25.57 -10.29 3.24
CA MET A 151 26.29 -9.17 3.85
C MET A 151 27.78 -9.22 3.50
N ALA A 152 28.36 -10.43 3.46
CA ALA A 152 29.76 -10.61 3.09
C ALA A 152 30.03 -10.20 1.63
N LEU A 153 29.14 -10.53 0.69
CA LEU A 153 29.25 -10.14 -0.71
C LEU A 153 29.21 -8.60 -0.88
N ALA A 154 28.22 -7.94 -0.25
CA ALA A 154 28.08 -6.49 -0.34
C ALA A 154 29.31 -5.76 0.23
N ALA A 155 29.78 -6.17 1.43
CA ALA A 155 30.95 -5.56 2.04
C ALA A 155 32.23 -5.79 1.23
N ALA A 156 32.41 -6.98 0.64
CA ALA A 156 33.55 -7.29 -0.20
C ALA A 156 33.56 -6.48 -1.52
N GLU A 157 32.40 -6.27 -2.14
CA GLU A 157 32.27 -5.45 -3.35
C GLU A 157 32.59 -3.97 -3.06
N GLU A 158 32.04 -3.39 -1.99
CA GLU A 158 32.36 -2.02 -1.61
C GLU A 158 33.84 -1.83 -1.28
N LEU A 159 34.45 -2.80 -0.58
CA LEU A 159 35.89 -2.78 -0.33
C LEU A 159 36.71 -2.82 -1.62
N LEU A 160 36.25 -3.55 -2.65
CA LEU A 160 36.92 -3.58 -3.94
C LEU A 160 36.73 -2.25 -4.69
N GLN A 161 35.58 -1.59 -4.56
CA GLN A 161 35.39 -0.24 -5.09
C GLN A 161 36.34 0.77 -4.44
N ILE A 162 36.62 0.66 -3.14
CA ILE A 162 37.60 1.55 -2.48
C ILE A 162 39.03 1.28 -2.98
N LYS A 163 39.44 0.01 -3.12
CA LYS A 163 40.77 -0.41 -3.63
C LYS A 163 40.67 -1.43 -4.76
N PRO A 164 40.47 -0.98 -6.02
CA PRO A 164 40.26 -1.87 -7.17
C PRO A 164 41.41 -2.82 -7.48
N THR A 165 42.66 -2.39 -7.20
CA THR A 165 43.88 -3.13 -7.51
C THR A 165 44.27 -4.18 -6.48
N SER A 166 43.46 -4.38 -5.43
CA SER A 166 43.79 -5.36 -4.37
C SER A 166 43.50 -6.79 -4.82
N THR A 167 44.55 -7.53 -5.25
CA THR A 167 44.45 -8.94 -5.65
C THR A 167 43.81 -9.82 -4.57
N SER A 168 44.17 -9.61 -3.31
CA SER A 168 43.61 -10.35 -2.17
C SER A 168 42.08 -10.20 -2.06
N ARG A 169 41.55 -8.97 -2.24
CA ARG A 169 40.10 -8.71 -2.22
C ARG A 169 39.39 -9.33 -3.42
N GLN A 170 40.01 -9.29 -4.59
CA GLN A 170 39.46 -9.93 -5.79
C GLN A 170 39.35 -11.45 -5.60
N THR A 171 40.38 -12.11 -5.04
CA THR A 171 40.35 -13.54 -4.71
C THR A 171 39.27 -13.85 -3.68
N GLN A 172 39.14 -13.03 -2.64
CA GLN A 172 38.12 -13.21 -1.60
C GLN A 172 36.70 -13.07 -2.16
N LEU A 173 36.45 -12.05 -2.98
CA LEU A 173 35.16 -11.86 -3.64
C LEU A 173 34.83 -13.03 -4.56
N LYS A 174 35.81 -13.53 -5.32
CA LYS A 174 35.62 -14.72 -6.18
C LYS A 174 35.21 -15.95 -5.37
N ALA A 175 35.87 -16.21 -4.24
CA ALA A 175 35.51 -17.34 -3.36
C ALA A 175 34.08 -17.22 -2.79
N LEU A 176 33.67 -16.01 -2.41
CA LEU A 176 32.31 -15.73 -1.94
C LEU A 176 31.27 -15.94 -3.05
N VAL A 177 31.57 -15.46 -4.26
CA VAL A 177 30.72 -15.66 -5.45
C VAL A 177 30.56 -17.15 -5.78
N ASP A 178 31.64 -17.93 -5.74
CA ASP A 178 31.57 -19.37 -6.00
C ASP A 178 30.74 -20.10 -4.93
N THR A 179 30.83 -19.65 -3.67
CA THR A 179 29.97 -20.15 -2.58
C THR A 179 28.51 -19.80 -2.82
N ALA A 180 28.21 -18.56 -3.24
CA ALA A 180 26.86 -18.13 -3.57
C ALA A 180 26.27 -18.90 -4.75
N ARG A 181 27.07 -19.18 -5.79
CA ARG A 181 26.65 -20.01 -6.94
C ARG A 181 26.26 -21.42 -6.51
N LYS A 182 27.05 -22.06 -5.65
CA LYS A 182 26.70 -23.38 -5.07
C LYS A 182 25.40 -23.31 -4.28
N ARG A 183 25.21 -22.26 -3.47
CA ARG A 183 23.98 -22.06 -2.69
C ARG A 183 22.76 -21.82 -3.57
N ILE A 184 22.88 -21.01 -4.63
CA ILE A 184 21.81 -20.78 -5.62
C ILE A 184 21.40 -22.11 -6.27
N ALA A 185 22.36 -22.92 -6.70
CA ALA A 185 22.07 -24.23 -7.28
C ALA A 185 21.38 -25.17 -6.28
N GLN A 186 21.74 -25.10 -5.00
CA GLN A 186 21.07 -25.87 -3.94
C GLN A 186 19.63 -25.38 -3.71
N LEU A 187 19.41 -24.06 -3.58
CA LEU A 187 18.09 -23.48 -3.38
C LEU A 187 17.15 -23.79 -4.55
N TRP A 188 17.68 -23.76 -5.77
CA TRP A 188 16.95 -24.19 -6.97
C TRP A 188 16.49 -25.64 -6.89
N LYS A 189 17.37 -26.55 -6.45
CA LYS A 189 17.02 -27.97 -6.24
C LYS A 189 16.03 -28.18 -5.11
N GLN A 190 16.04 -27.32 -4.10
CA GLN A 190 15.12 -27.33 -2.96
C GLN A 190 13.79 -26.64 -3.27
N HIS A 191 13.59 -26.14 -4.49
CA HIS A 191 12.39 -25.42 -4.90
C HIS A 191 12.14 -24.10 -4.12
N ASP A 192 13.16 -23.55 -3.48
CA ASP A 192 13.09 -22.24 -2.81
C ASP A 192 13.48 -21.13 -3.79
N TYR A 193 12.56 -20.84 -4.71
CA TYR A 193 12.77 -19.84 -5.77
C TYR A 193 12.86 -18.42 -5.22
N ARG A 194 12.20 -18.14 -4.09
CA ARG A 194 12.23 -16.81 -3.46
C ARG A 194 13.61 -16.50 -2.91
N ALA A 195 14.20 -17.42 -2.13
CA ALA A 195 15.57 -17.25 -1.65
C ALA A 195 16.58 -17.27 -2.80
N CYS A 196 16.33 -18.06 -3.85
CA CYS A 196 17.15 -18.08 -5.06
C CYS A 196 17.21 -16.70 -5.73
N VAL A 197 16.05 -16.07 -6.02
CA VAL A 197 15.98 -14.73 -6.62
C VAL A 197 16.65 -13.69 -5.72
N ALA A 198 16.36 -13.70 -4.42
CA ALA A 198 16.95 -12.77 -3.47
C ALA A 198 18.49 -12.85 -3.47
N LEU A 199 19.05 -14.06 -3.46
CA LEU A 199 20.50 -14.25 -3.48
C LEU A 199 21.13 -13.83 -4.82
N VAL A 200 20.46 -14.10 -5.95
CA VAL A 200 20.95 -13.66 -7.27
C VAL A 200 20.97 -12.13 -7.38
N GLN A 201 19.95 -11.44 -6.88
CA GLN A 201 19.87 -9.97 -6.92
C GLN A 201 20.94 -9.29 -6.06
N ARG A 202 21.47 -10.00 -5.05
CA ARG A 202 22.57 -9.55 -4.20
C ARG A 202 23.96 -9.84 -4.77
N LEU A 203 24.06 -10.59 -5.88
CA LEU A 203 25.34 -10.81 -6.53
C LEU A 203 25.82 -9.52 -7.20
N PRO A 204 27.13 -9.20 -7.09
CA PRO A 204 27.77 -8.15 -7.87
C PRO A 204 27.47 -8.33 -9.36
N LYS A 205 27.23 -7.23 -10.10
CA LYS A 205 26.96 -7.31 -11.55
C LYS A 205 28.08 -8.01 -12.32
N SER A 206 29.34 -7.82 -11.88
CA SER A 206 30.51 -8.49 -12.45
C SER A 206 30.52 -10.02 -12.26
N ALA A 207 29.79 -10.53 -11.27
CA ALA A 207 29.69 -11.95 -10.94
C ALA A 207 28.50 -12.64 -11.62
N ARG A 208 27.56 -11.86 -12.16
CA ARG A 208 26.37 -12.36 -12.86
C ARG A 208 26.76 -12.85 -14.25
N THR A 209 26.52 -14.14 -14.48
CA THR A 209 26.71 -14.78 -15.79
C THR A 209 25.37 -14.92 -16.49
N PRO A 210 25.32 -15.04 -17.83
CA PRO A 210 24.08 -15.30 -18.55
C PRO A 210 23.32 -16.53 -18.04
N SER A 211 24.03 -17.52 -17.49
CA SER A 211 23.43 -18.70 -16.84
C SER A 211 22.70 -18.36 -15.53
N ILE A 212 23.26 -17.49 -14.69
CA ILE A 212 22.62 -17.02 -13.46
C ILE A 212 21.41 -16.14 -13.79
N ASP A 213 21.53 -15.27 -14.78
CA ASP A 213 20.40 -14.41 -15.22
C ASP A 213 19.27 -15.24 -15.83
N LYS A 214 19.60 -16.35 -16.50
CA LYS A 214 18.60 -17.32 -16.96
C LYS A 214 17.92 -18.01 -15.76
N LEU A 215 18.69 -18.43 -14.76
CA LEU A 215 18.14 -19.05 -13.54
C LEU A 215 17.23 -18.10 -12.77
N GLU A 216 17.59 -16.82 -12.65
CA GLU A 216 16.73 -15.81 -12.00
C GLU A 216 15.39 -15.68 -12.73
N ARG A 217 15.41 -15.52 -14.07
CA ARG A 217 14.18 -15.44 -14.87
C ARG A 217 13.31 -16.68 -14.69
N GLN A 218 13.91 -17.86 -14.75
CA GLN A 218 13.19 -19.10 -14.51
C GLN A 218 12.62 -19.19 -13.08
N ALA A 219 13.33 -18.68 -12.07
CA ALA A 219 12.85 -18.66 -10.69
C ALA A 219 11.68 -17.69 -10.51
N VAL A 220 11.75 -16.51 -11.12
CA VAL A 220 10.66 -15.52 -11.14
C VAL A 220 9.42 -16.10 -11.83
N ASP A 221 9.58 -16.74 -12.99
CA ASP A 221 8.49 -17.40 -13.68
C ASP A 221 7.84 -18.48 -12.81
N MET A 222 8.64 -19.29 -12.10
CA MET A 222 8.11 -20.31 -11.19
C MET A 222 7.33 -19.70 -10.02
N LEU A 223 7.81 -18.62 -9.42
CA LEU A 223 7.09 -17.90 -8.35
C LEU A 223 5.76 -17.34 -8.86
N ALA A 224 5.73 -16.78 -10.08
CA ALA A 224 4.51 -16.27 -10.68
C ALA A 224 3.48 -17.38 -10.90
N LEU A 225 3.89 -18.53 -11.45
CA LEU A 225 3.02 -19.69 -11.64
C LEU A 225 2.50 -20.22 -10.30
N GLU A 226 3.35 -20.35 -9.28
CA GLU A 226 2.93 -20.78 -7.94
C GLU A 226 1.95 -19.81 -7.29
N SER A 227 2.16 -18.50 -7.47
CA SER A 227 1.25 -17.47 -6.97
C SER A 227 -0.14 -17.60 -7.60
N VAL A 228 -0.22 -17.83 -8.92
CA VAL A 228 -1.51 -18.06 -9.61
C VAL A 228 -2.22 -19.27 -9.02
N VAL A 229 -1.50 -20.38 -8.81
CA VAL A 229 -2.11 -21.58 -8.20
C VAL A 229 -2.56 -21.32 -6.78
N HIS A 230 -1.74 -20.63 -5.98
CA HIS A 230 -2.01 -20.37 -4.57
C HIS A 230 -3.15 -19.35 -4.36
N GLN A 231 -3.36 -18.42 -5.28
CA GLN A 231 -4.43 -17.42 -5.19
C GLN A 231 -5.75 -17.88 -5.84
N ALA A 232 -5.73 -18.92 -6.67
CA ALA A 232 -6.94 -19.39 -7.34
C ALA A 232 -7.95 -20.01 -6.37
N THR A 233 -9.18 -19.48 -6.36
CA THR A 233 -10.30 -20.03 -5.58
C THR A 233 -11.00 -21.20 -6.29
N TYR A 234 -10.95 -21.22 -7.63
CA TYR A 234 -11.68 -22.17 -8.47
C TYR A 234 -10.77 -22.88 -9.47
N VAL A 235 -11.11 -24.12 -9.82
CA VAL A 235 -10.41 -24.92 -10.82
C VAL A 235 -11.02 -24.67 -12.20
N HIS A 236 -10.32 -23.89 -13.02
CA HIS A 236 -10.67 -23.60 -14.41
C HIS A 236 -9.59 -24.14 -15.38
N PRO A 237 -9.86 -24.26 -16.70
CA PRO A 237 -8.92 -24.84 -17.66
C PRO A 237 -7.51 -24.21 -17.63
N ALA A 238 -7.42 -22.88 -17.53
CA ALA A 238 -6.13 -22.19 -17.43
C ALA A 238 -5.36 -22.54 -16.14
N LEU A 239 -6.03 -22.76 -15.01
CA LEU A 239 -5.37 -23.19 -13.77
C LEU A 239 -4.78 -24.60 -13.93
N VAL A 240 -5.51 -25.50 -14.59
CA VAL A 240 -5.02 -26.85 -14.90
C VAL A 240 -3.76 -26.78 -15.77
N GLN A 241 -3.74 -25.89 -16.78
CA GLN A 241 -2.56 -25.69 -17.63
C GLN A 241 -1.37 -25.14 -16.82
N VAL A 242 -1.60 -24.18 -15.93
CA VAL A 242 -0.55 -23.65 -15.04
C VAL A 242 -0.01 -24.74 -14.11
N ALA A 243 -0.88 -25.53 -13.46
CA ALA A 243 -0.45 -26.64 -12.61
C ALA A 243 0.34 -27.69 -13.38
N GLN A 244 -0.05 -28.00 -14.63
CA GLN A 244 0.70 -28.88 -15.52
C GLN A 244 2.09 -28.32 -15.89
N GLN A 245 2.20 -27.01 -16.13
CA GLN A 245 3.49 -26.37 -16.39
C GLN A 245 4.41 -26.45 -15.17
N ILE A 246 3.89 -26.24 -13.96
CA ILE A 246 4.66 -26.41 -12.72
C ILE A 246 5.13 -27.85 -12.58
N ALA A 247 4.23 -28.82 -12.75
CA ALA A 247 4.52 -30.25 -12.66
C ALA A 247 5.57 -30.68 -13.71
N ALA A 248 5.47 -30.21 -14.96
CA ALA A 248 6.46 -30.49 -16.00
C ALA A 248 7.85 -29.91 -15.69
N ARG A 249 7.90 -28.75 -15.01
CA ARG A 249 9.16 -28.11 -14.57
C ARG A 249 9.72 -28.72 -13.29
N ARG A 250 8.93 -29.53 -12.56
CA ARG A 250 9.31 -30.26 -11.33
C ARG A 250 8.87 -31.73 -11.39
N PRO A 251 9.51 -32.55 -12.23
CA PRO A 251 9.09 -33.94 -12.41
C PRO A 251 9.29 -34.80 -11.14
N ALA A 252 10.16 -34.40 -10.22
CA ALA A 252 10.43 -35.10 -8.96
C ALA A 252 9.54 -34.66 -7.78
N ASP A 253 8.63 -33.69 -8.00
CA ASP A 253 7.73 -33.16 -6.97
C ASP A 253 6.38 -33.87 -7.06
N ASP A 254 6.26 -35.02 -6.36
CA ASP A 254 5.06 -35.87 -6.36
C ASP A 254 3.79 -35.10 -5.96
N GLN A 255 3.93 -34.11 -5.06
CA GLN A 255 2.82 -33.28 -4.60
C GLN A 255 2.25 -32.44 -5.76
N ARG A 256 3.10 -31.81 -6.56
CA ARG A 256 2.66 -31.01 -7.73
C ARG A 256 2.09 -31.87 -8.85
N GLN A 257 2.60 -33.10 -9.03
CA GLN A 257 2.00 -34.07 -9.95
C GLN A 257 0.58 -34.45 -9.50
N ALA A 258 0.41 -34.76 -8.22
CA ALA A 258 -0.89 -35.11 -7.64
C ALA A 258 -1.89 -33.94 -7.72
N GLU A 259 -1.48 -32.72 -7.38
CA GLU A 259 -2.32 -31.51 -7.46
C GLU A 259 -2.81 -31.24 -8.90
N SER A 260 -1.91 -31.36 -9.88
CA SER A 260 -2.25 -31.22 -11.31
C SER A 260 -3.25 -32.29 -11.78
N ALA A 261 -3.06 -33.55 -11.38
CA ALA A 261 -3.98 -34.65 -11.68
C ALA A 261 -5.35 -34.44 -11.02
N GLU A 262 -5.37 -33.99 -9.77
CA GLU A 262 -6.59 -33.68 -9.02
C GLU A 262 -7.39 -32.56 -9.68
N PHE A 263 -6.75 -31.45 -10.04
CA PHE A 263 -7.42 -30.35 -10.74
C PHE A 263 -8.04 -30.81 -12.07
N LYS A 264 -7.31 -31.63 -12.83
CA LYS A 264 -7.82 -32.22 -14.07
C LYS A 264 -9.02 -33.14 -13.83
N GLN A 265 -9.00 -33.94 -12.77
CA GLN A 265 -10.10 -34.82 -12.41
C GLN A 265 -11.35 -34.04 -11.99
N ARG A 266 -11.18 -33.02 -11.12
CA ARG A 266 -12.29 -32.17 -10.65
C ARG A 266 -12.99 -31.46 -11.80
N LEU A 267 -12.23 -30.90 -12.75
CA LEU A 267 -12.78 -30.21 -13.91
C LEU A 267 -13.58 -31.17 -14.82
N ARG A 268 -13.17 -32.45 -14.92
CA ARG A 268 -13.90 -33.47 -15.68
C ARG A 268 -15.20 -33.90 -14.98
N GLN A 269 -15.18 -34.04 -13.66
CA GLN A 269 -16.35 -34.46 -12.87
C GLN A 269 -17.42 -33.37 -12.78
N HIS A 270 -17.02 -32.10 -12.85
CA HIS A 270 -17.89 -30.94 -12.75
C HIS A 270 -17.72 -30.00 -13.93
N ALA A 271 -17.74 -30.53 -15.16
CA ALA A 271 -17.65 -29.72 -16.38
C ALA A 271 -18.84 -28.73 -16.40
N PRO A 272 -18.62 -27.44 -16.11
CA PRO A 272 -19.73 -26.55 -15.88
C PRO A 272 -20.22 -25.98 -17.22
N ALA A 273 -21.54 -25.81 -17.33
CA ALA A 273 -22.16 -25.09 -18.45
C ALA A 273 -21.77 -23.59 -18.48
N SER A 274 -21.14 -23.06 -17.41
CA SER A 274 -20.74 -21.66 -17.32
C SER A 274 -19.45 -21.48 -16.51
N PRO A 275 -18.56 -20.53 -16.89
CA PRO A 275 -17.35 -20.20 -16.14
C PRO A 275 -17.57 -19.78 -14.67
N LEU A 276 -18.79 -19.41 -14.29
CA LEU A 276 -19.13 -19.04 -12.91
C LEU A 276 -19.44 -20.25 -12.01
N LEU A 277 -19.46 -21.46 -12.57
CA LEU A 277 -19.78 -22.71 -11.88
C LEU A 277 -18.56 -23.64 -11.78
N TYR A 278 -17.33 -23.12 -11.97
CA TYR A 278 -16.13 -23.92 -11.78
C TYR A 278 -16.03 -24.45 -10.34
N PRO A 279 -15.57 -25.70 -10.14
CA PRO A 279 -15.46 -26.29 -8.82
C PRO A 279 -14.41 -25.55 -7.98
N ALA A 280 -14.61 -25.45 -6.67
CA ALA A 280 -13.65 -24.85 -5.75
C ALA A 280 -12.30 -25.62 -5.75
N ARG A 281 -11.18 -24.91 -5.54
CA ARG A 281 -9.81 -25.48 -5.57
C ARG A 281 -9.59 -26.54 -4.49
N THR A 282 -10.02 -26.29 -3.26
CA THR A 282 -10.01 -27.30 -2.20
C THR A 282 -11.41 -27.44 -1.59
N ARG A 283 -11.67 -28.59 -0.94
CA ARG A 283 -12.98 -28.86 -0.32
C ARG A 283 -13.27 -27.93 0.87
N THR A 284 -12.22 -27.35 1.46
CA THR A 284 -12.23 -26.48 2.63
C THR A 284 -12.01 -25.00 2.28
N ASP A 285 -11.22 -24.67 1.25
CA ASP A 285 -10.94 -23.28 0.80
C ASP A 285 -12.05 -22.71 -0.09
N ALA A 286 -13.31 -23.03 0.23
CA ALA A 286 -14.30 -22.00 0.04
C ALA A 286 -13.84 -20.74 0.82
N SER A 287 -13.15 -20.86 1.95
CA SER A 287 -12.69 -19.76 2.82
C SER A 287 -11.44 -18.99 2.39
N ALA A 288 -10.96 -19.06 1.14
CA ALA A 288 -9.85 -18.20 0.70
C ALA A 288 -10.31 -16.72 0.65
N GLU A 289 -10.06 -16.01 1.75
CA GLU A 289 -10.26 -14.59 1.95
C GLU A 289 -9.51 -13.82 0.86
N LEU A 290 -10.24 -13.13 -0.02
CA LEU A 290 -9.67 -12.06 -0.81
C LEU A 290 -9.37 -10.91 0.19
N PRO A 291 -8.12 -10.44 0.31
CA PRO A 291 -7.72 -9.51 1.38
C PRO A 291 -8.45 -8.15 1.38
N HIS A 292 -9.23 -7.84 0.35
CA HIS A 292 -9.99 -6.59 0.24
C HIS A 292 -11.47 -6.76 -0.12
N CYS A 293 -11.95 -8.00 -0.27
CA CYS A 293 -13.35 -8.30 -0.50
C CYS A 293 -13.69 -9.48 0.40
N VAL A 294 -14.22 -9.23 1.61
CA VAL A 294 -14.87 -10.30 2.36
C VAL A 294 -16.01 -10.79 1.47
N PRO A 295 -15.95 -12.00 0.88
CA PRO A 295 -17.07 -12.47 0.10
C PRO A 295 -18.23 -12.58 1.07
N ILE A 296 -19.24 -11.73 0.91
CA ILE A 296 -20.48 -11.87 1.64
C ILE A 296 -21.03 -13.25 1.26
N ARG A 297 -21.22 -14.13 2.24
CA ARG A 297 -21.70 -15.49 2.03
C ARG A 297 -22.79 -15.79 3.02
N LEU A 298 -23.79 -16.52 2.55
CA LEU A 298 -24.79 -17.09 3.43
C LEU A 298 -24.18 -18.33 4.12
N PRO A 299 -24.11 -18.37 5.46
CA PRO A 299 -23.68 -19.56 6.18
C PRO A 299 -24.54 -20.78 5.80
N THR A 300 -23.90 -21.94 5.65
CA THR A 300 -24.61 -23.19 5.31
C THR A 300 -25.62 -23.61 6.39
N SER A 301 -25.42 -23.16 7.64
CA SER A 301 -26.37 -23.35 8.75
C SER A 301 -27.67 -22.56 8.61
N TRP A 302 -27.78 -21.66 7.62
CA TRP A 302 -29.00 -20.90 7.34
C TRP A 302 -29.97 -21.67 6.46
N PHE A 303 -29.52 -22.78 5.86
CA PHE A 303 -30.31 -23.62 4.98
C PHE A 303 -31.05 -24.69 5.78
N ALA A 304 -32.35 -24.82 5.57
CA ALA A 304 -33.18 -25.80 6.26
C ALA A 304 -32.71 -27.25 6.02
N ARG A 305 -32.14 -27.53 4.84
CA ARG A 305 -31.56 -28.83 4.48
C ARG A 305 -30.40 -28.68 3.47
N PRO A 306 -29.42 -29.59 3.42
CA PRO A 306 -28.29 -29.50 2.48
C PRO A 306 -28.66 -29.58 0.99
N ASP A 307 -29.76 -30.28 0.67
CA ASP A 307 -30.34 -30.46 -0.67
C ASP A 307 -31.12 -29.23 -1.17
N THR A 308 -31.33 -28.22 -0.31
CA THR A 308 -31.96 -26.94 -0.72
C THR A 308 -31.11 -26.11 -1.68
N LEU A 309 -29.82 -26.46 -1.84
CA LEU A 309 -28.94 -25.95 -2.89
C LEU A 309 -29.09 -26.81 -4.16
N ALA A 310 -30.18 -26.64 -4.90
CA ALA A 310 -30.33 -27.33 -6.17
C ALA A 310 -29.28 -26.82 -7.19
N ASN A 311 -28.71 -27.72 -7.98
CA ASN A 311 -27.85 -27.42 -9.14
C ASN A 311 -26.52 -26.67 -8.86
N GLY A 312 -25.90 -26.88 -7.68
CA GLY A 312 -24.56 -26.34 -7.42
C GLY A 312 -24.53 -24.83 -7.14
N ALA A 313 -25.64 -24.27 -6.68
CA ALA A 313 -25.72 -22.89 -6.22
C ALA A 313 -24.67 -22.61 -5.12
N LEU A 314 -23.73 -21.69 -5.37
CA LEU A 314 -22.79 -21.24 -4.34
C LEU A 314 -23.53 -20.29 -3.38
N PRO A 315 -23.48 -20.50 -2.04
CA PRO A 315 -24.07 -19.58 -1.06
C PRO A 315 -23.61 -18.12 -1.18
N ALA A 316 -22.44 -17.89 -1.80
CA ALA A 316 -21.91 -16.57 -2.12
C ALA A 316 -22.70 -15.84 -3.23
N LEU A 317 -23.33 -16.57 -4.14
CA LEU A 317 -24.02 -16.00 -5.31
C LEU A 317 -25.47 -15.59 -4.99
N ALA A 318 -26.03 -16.08 -3.89
CA ALA A 318 -27.43 -15.93 -3.53
C ALA A 318 -27.72 -14.80 -2.53
N VAL A 319 -26.71 -14.02 -2.13
CA VAL A 319 -26.81 -12.98 -1.09
C VAL A 319 -27.88 -11.93 -1.42
N THR A 320 -27.86 -11.39 -2.64
CA THR A 320 -28.85 -10.40 -3.10
C THR A 320 -30.26 -10.99 -3.07
N ALA A 321 -30.44 -12.21 -3.60
CA ALA A 321 -31.71 -12.91 -3.58
C ALA A 321 -32.19 -13.19 -2.14
N TYR A 322 -31.31 -13.56 -1.23
CA TYR A 322 -31.65 -13.71 0.19
C TYR A 322 -32.11 -12.39 0.82
N ALA A 323 -31.40 -11.28 0.61
CA ALA A 323 -31.82 -9.98 1.13
C ALA A 323 -33.18 -9.53 0.62
N LEU A 324 -33.47 -9.77 -0.67
CA LEU A 324 -34.79 -9.53 -1.25
C LEU A 324 -35.87 -10.40 -0.60
N ALA A 325 -35.56 -11.67 -0.31
CA ALA A 325 -36.48 -12.58 0.36
C ALA A 325 -36.76 -12.11 1.80
N VAL A 326 -35.73 -11.63 2.51
CA VAL A 326 -35.87 -11.02 3.84
C VAL A 326 -36.69 -9.73 3.78
N GLN A 327 -36.49 -8.89 2.77
CA GLN A 327 -37.34 -7.73 2.52
C GLN A 327 -38.81 -8.16 2.30
N ALA A 328 -39.04 -9.29 1.62
CA ALA A 328 -40.37 -9.81 1.36
C ALA A 328 -41.13 -10.21 2.63
N ILE A 329 -40.47 -10.89 3.56
CA ILE A 329 -41.10 -11.32 4.81
C ILE A 329 -41.21 -10.19 5.84
N ARG A 330 -40.19 -9.34 5.98
CA ARG A 330 -40.06 -8.41 7.12
C ARG A 330 -40.29 -6.94 6.80
N ASP A 331 -40.41 -6.57 5.53
CA ASP A 331 -40.34 -5.16 5.10
C ASP A 331 -39.10 -4.47 5.71
N ALA A 332 -37.95 -5.15 5.64
CA ALA A 332 -36.70 -4.78 6.31
C ALA A 332 -36.27 -3.32 6.07
N VAL A 333 -36.63 -2.79 4.90
CA VAL A 333 -36.49 -1.41 4.48
C VAL A 333 -37.88 -0.87 4.17
N PRO A 334 -38.60 -0.31 5.17
CA PRO A 334 -39.90 0.28 4.93
C PRO A 334 -39.80 1.41 3.91
N GLY A 335 -40.59 1.34 2.84
CA GLY A 335 -40.52 2.30 1.73
C GLY A 335 -39.41 2.01 0.71
N GLY A 336 -38.70 0.88 0.84
CA GLY A 336 -37.67 0.38 -0.07
C GLY A 336 -38.13 0.04 -1.50
N ASN A 337 -39.43 0.11 -1.79
CA ASN A 337 -39.99 -0.34 -3.06
C ASN A 337 -39.91 0.77 -4.11
N LEU A 338 -39.22 0.52 -5.23
CA LEU A 338 -39.40 1.29 -6.45
C LEU A 338 -40.82 1.01 -6.99
N GLN A 339 -41.78 1.81 -6.51
CA GLN A 339 -43.15 1.78 -7.00
C GLN A 339 -43.21 2.60 -8.28
N ALA A 340 -43.62 2.00 -9.39
CA ALA A 340 -44.13 2.77 -10.52
C ALA A 340 -45.65 2.78 -10.40
N ARG A 341 -46.28 3.88 -9.92
CA ARG A 341 -47.69 4.20 -10.22
C ARG A 341 -48.13 5.60 -9.74
N PRO A 342 -49.16 6.18 -10.39
CA PRO A 342 -49.43 7.62 -10.42
C PRO A 342 -50.01 8.12 -9.10
N VAL A 343 -49.59 9.34 -8.74
CA VAL A 343 -50.19 10.14 -7.68
C VAL A 343 -51.68 10.37 -7.99
N ARG A 344 -52.57 9.51 -7.48
CA ARG A 344 -53.94 9.89 -7.15
C ARG A 344 -54.07 9.94 -5.64
N ARG A 345 -53.79 11.14 -5.11
CA ARG A 345 -54.20 11.56 -3.77
C ARG A 345 -55.72 11.45 -3.65
N ARG A 346 -56.21 10.57 -2.79
CA ARG A 346 -57.33 10.78 -1.83
C ARG A 346 -57.81 9.44 -1.27
N SER A 347 -57.44 9.15 -0.04
CA SER A 347 -58.29 8.41 0.89
C SER A 347 -57.90 8.79 2.32
N LEU A 348 -58.85 9.44 3.01
CA LEU A 348 -58.81 9.81 4.42
C LEU A 348 -59.33 8.63 5.26
N LEU A 349 -58.70 7.46 5.11
CA LEU A 349 -58.95 6.32 5.99
C LEU A 349 -57.73 6.08 6.88
N PRO A 350 -57.92 5.91 8.20
CA PRO A 350 -56.81 5.74 9.13
C PRO A 350 -56.07 4.45 8.77
N LYS A 351 -54.73 4.55 8.72
CA LYS A 351 -53.80 3.43 8.52
C LYS A 351 -54.16 2.30 9.49
N ARG A 352 -54.89 1.28 9.02
CA ARG A 352 -55.08 0.02 9.76
C ARG A 352 -53.69 -0.52 10.11
N LYS A 353 -53.52 -0.95 11.36
CA LYS A 353 -52.32 -1.63 11.88
C LYS A 353 -51.79 -2.60 10.82
N ARG A 354 -50.54 -2.36 10.38
CA ARG A 354 -49.79 -3.15 9.39
C ARG A 354 -50.07 -4.64 9.61
N SER A 355 -50.71 -5.29 8.64
CA SER A 355 -51.02 -6.71 8.74
C SER A 355 -49.71 -7.49 8.81
N ARG A 356 -49.68 -8.43 9.74
CA ARG A 356 -48.71 -9.51 9.92
C ARG A 356 -47.83 -9.77 8.68
N THR A 357 -46.53 -9.58 8.87
CA THR A 357 -45.43 -9.99 7.97
C THR A 357 -45.71 -11.37 7.38
N ALA A 358 -45.50 -11.53 6.08
CA ALA A 358 -45.66 -12.84 5.45
C ALA A 358 -44.68 -13.83 6.09
N ARG A 359 -45.13 -15.03 6.43
CA ARG A 359 -44.26 -16.05 7.03
C ARG A 359 -43.25 -16.61 6.04
N ILE A 360 -43.57 -16.61 4.75
CA ILE A 360 -42.71 -17.09 3.68
C ILE A 360 -42.59 -15.99 2.64
N GLY A 361 -41.42 -15.80 2.06
CA GLY A 361 -41.18 -14.80 1.03
C GLY A 361 -40.04 -15.19 0.10
N TRP A 362 -40.11 -14.66 -1.11
CA TRP A 362 -39.15 -14.94 -2.18
C TRP A 362 -38.38 -13.70 -2.56
N GLY A 363 -37.09 -13.90 -2.85
CA GLY A 363 -36.24 -12.90 -3.45
C GLY A 363 -35.59 -13.43 -4.72
N ILE A 364 -35.61 -12.63 -5.79
CA ILE A 364 -35.12 -13.00 -7.11
C ILE A 364 -34.09 -11.97 -7.57
N ASP A 365 -32.85 -12.42 -7.73
CA ASP A 365 -31.73 -11.66 -8.30
C ASP A 365 -31.57 -12.01 -9.78
N ILE A 366 -32.08 -11.14 -10.67
CA ILE A 366 -31.94 -11.20 -12.11
C ILE A 366 -30.60 -10.57 -12.51
N GLY A 367 -29.61 -11.42 -12.73
CA GLY A 367 -28.34 -11.04 -13.33
C GLY A 367 -28.31 -11.29 -14.84
N HIS A 368 -27.29 -10.76 -15.51
CA HIS A 368 -27.14 -10.94 -16.97
C HIS A 368 -26.83 -12.39 -17.38
N ARG A 369 -26.19 -13.18 -16.52
CA ARG A 369 -25.81 -14.57 -16.82
C ARG A 369 -26.53 -15.61 -15.99
N LEU A 370 -27.02 -15.20 -14.82
CA LEU A 370 -27.60 -16.08 -13.82
C LEU A 370 -28.80 -15.36 -13.20
N ILE A 371 -29.89 -16.10 -13.04
CA ILE A 371 -31.01 -15.72 -12.20
C ILE A 371 -30.88 -16.55 -10.93
N LYS A 372 -30.81 -15.90 -9.76
CA LYS A 372 -30.85 -16.60 -8.48
C LYS A 372 -32.18 -16.33 -7.79
N ALA A 373 -32.75 -17.33 -7.15
CA ALA A 373 -33.95 -17.20 -6.34
C ALA A 373 -33.74 -17.84 -4.98
N VAL A 374 -34.22 -17.19 -3.93
CA VAL A 374 -34.16 -17.68 -2.56
C VAL A 374 -35.54 -17.55 -1.92
N CYS A 375 -35.99 -18.63 -1.30
CA CYS A 375 -37.18 -18.66 -0.46
C CYS A 375 -36.75 -18.68 1.01
N VAL A 376 -37.31 -17.80 1.82
CA VAL A 376 -37.06 -17.75 3.27
C VAL A 376 -38.35 -17.86 4.06
N GLU A 377 -38.24 -18.42 5.27
CA GLU A 377 -39.29 -18.49 6.28
C GLU A 377 -38.92 -17.64 7.49
N ASP A 378 -39.85 -16.79 7.95
CA ASP A 378 -39.75 -16.07 9.21
C ASP A 378 -40.23 -16.94 10.37
N ARG A 379 -39.35 -17.18 11.34
CA ARG A 379 -39.63 -17.97 12.54
C ARG A 379 -39.71 -17.06 13.77
N ASP A 380 -40.73 -16.19 13.75
CA ASP A 380 -41.24 -15.41 14.89
C ASP A 380 -40.15 -15.00 15.91
N GLY A 381 -39.19 -14.16 15.49
CA GLY A 381 -38.12 -13.60 16.34
C GLY A 381 -36.74 -14.23 16.18
N GLU A 382 -36.64 -15.38 15.49
CA GLU A 382 -35.38 -16.01 15.11
C GLU A 382 -34.84 -15.49 13.77
N ARG A 383 -33.68 -15.98 13.34
CA ARG A 383 -33.14 -15.68 12.01
C ARG A 383 -34.01 -16.32 10.91
N PRO A 384 -34.25 -15.64 9.76
CA PRO A 384 -34.92 -16.26 8.62
C PRO A 384 -34.18 -17.52 8.15
N VAL A 385 -34.93 -18.59 7.89
CA VAL A 385 -34.37 -19.87 7.41
C VAL A 385 -34.57 -19.97 5.91
N ILE A 386 -33.52 -20.34 5.17
CA ILE A 386 -33.59 -20.57 3.73
C ILE A 386 -34.26 -21.93 3.48
N LEU A 387 -35.44 -21.90 2.87
CA LEU A 387 -36.20 -23.10 2.50
C LEU A 387 -35.75 -23.65 1.13
N GLN A 388 -35.38 -22.78 0.20
CA GLN A 388 -35.01 -23.17 -1.16
C GLN A 388 -34.07 -22.12 -1.77
N ALA A 389 -33.05 -22.57 -2.51
CA ALA A 389 -32.20 -21.71 -3.32
C ALA A 389 -32.00 -22.30 -4.72
N LEU A 390 -32.24 -21.49 -5.74
CA LEU A 390 -32.14 -21.87 -7.15
C LEU A 390 -31.16 -20.93 -7.88
N VAL A 391 -30.35 -21.49 -8.77
CA VAL A 391 -29.50 -20.74 -9.71
C VAL A 391 -29.78 -21.24 -11.12
N ILE A 392 -30.26 -20.35 -11.98
CA ILE A 392 -30.70 -20.65 -13.34
C ILE A 392 -29.84 -19.85 -14.31
N PRO A 393 -29.05 -20.51 -15.18
CA PRO A 393 -28.35 -19.82 -16.26
C PRO A 393 -29.31 -19.08 -17.20
N VAL A 394 -28.92 -17.89 -17.62
CA VAL A 394 -29.65 -17.11 -18.65
C VAL A 394 -29.41 -17.76 -20.00
N VAL A 395 -30.49 -18.13 -20.70
CA VAL A 395 -30.40 -18.82 -21.99
C VAL A 395 -29.84 -17.88 -23.07
N GLY A 396 -28.65 -18.20 -23.59
CA GLY A 396 -28.01 -17.44 -24.67
C GLY A 396 -26.91 -16.47 -24.23
N ALA A 397 -26.55 -16.43 -22.94
CA ALA A 397 -25.56 -15.50 -22.38
C ALA A 397 -24.07 -15.85 -22.70
N GLU A 398 -23.79 -16.60 -23.77
CA GLU A 398 -22.51 -17.28 -23.98
C GLU A 398 -21.39 -16.45 -24.64
N ALA A 399 -21.62 -15.19 -25.04
CA ALA A 399 -20.58 -14.37 -25.68
C ALA A 399 -20.26 -13.07 -24.89
N PRO A 400 -18.99 -12.83 -24.48
CA PRO A 400 -18.54 -11.49 -24.11
C PRO A 400 -18.40 -10.64 -25.38
N GLY A 401 -19.22 -9.59 -25.54
CA GLY A 401 -19.01 -8.58 -26.57
C GLY A 401 -20.22 -8.15 -27.41
N THR A 402 -21.42 -8.66 -27.15
CA THR A 402 -22.65 -8.18 -27.84
C THR A 402 -23.48 -7.31 -26.90
N ASP A 403 -23.60 -6.03 -27.26
CA ASP A 403 -24.41 -4.92 -26.71
C ASP A 403 -25.34 -5.24 -25.52
N ALA A 404 -25.03 -4.58 -24.40
CA ALA A 404 -25.67 -4.71 -23.08
C ALA A 404 -27.11 -4.15 -22.96
N ASP A 405 -27.69 -3.64 -24.05
CA ASP A 405 -28.87 -2.77 -24.00
C ASP A 405 -30.15 -3.35 -24.64
N GLY A 406 -30.23 -4.66 -24.92
CA GLY A 406 -31.56 -5.25 -25.22
C GLY A 406 -31.64 -6.64 -25.82
N LYS A 407 -30.55 -7.24 -26.30
CA LYS A 407 -30.62 -8.55 -26.99
C LYS A 407 -30.80 -9.76 -26.07
N ASP A 408 -30.56 -9.62 -24.76
CA ASP A 408 -30.71 -10.73 -23.80
C ASP A 408 -32.05 -10.75 -23.06
N GLN A 409 -32.98 -9.83 -23.37
CA GLN A 409 -34.28 -9.81 -22.70
C GLN A 409 -35.03 -11.13 -22.92
N ALA A 410 -35.11 -11.62 -24.16
CA ALA A 410 -35.73 -12.92 -24.46
C ALA A 410 -35.03 -14.11 -23.78
N GLY A 411 -33.72 -14.02 -23.52
CA GLY A 411 -32.96 -15.00 -22.72
C GLY A 411 -33.41 -15.00 -21.26
N ILE A 412 -33.47 -13.81 -20.67
CA ILE A 412 -33.96 -13.59 -19.30
C ILE A 412 -35.40 -14.07 -19.16
N GLU A 413 -36.30 -13.71 -20.07
CA GLU A 413 -37.72 -14.09 -20.00
C GLU A 413 -37.89 -15.61 -20.04
N ARG A 414 -37.14 -16.31 -20.90
CA ARG A 414 -37.13 -17.79 -20.94
C ARG A 414 -36.60 -18.40 -19.65
N SER A 415 -35.53 -17.85 -19.09
CA SER A 415 -34.97 -18.33 -17.83
C SER A 415 -35.88 -18.04 -16.63
N LEU A 416 -36.63 -16.94 -16.62
CA LEU A 416 -37.66 -16.64 -15.61
C LEU A 416 -38.86 -17.59 -15.71
N ARG A 417 -39.29 -17.97 -16.92
CA ARG A 417 -40.32 -19.01 -17.09
C ARG A 417 -39.86 -20.35 -16.49
N ARG A 418 -38.61 -20.74 -16.76
CA ARG A 418 -37.98 -21.92 -16.14
C ARG A 418 -37.88 -21.80 -14.62
N LEU A 419 -37.64 -20.61 -14.09
CA LEU A 419 -37.68 -20.38 -12.63
C LEU A 419 -39.06 -20.67 -12.06
N ARG A 420 -40.12 -20.14 -12.68
CA ARG A 420 -41.50 -20.34 -12.24
C ARG A 420 -41.92 -21.82 -12.27
N GLU A 421 -41.39 -22.59 -13.21
CA GLU A 421 -41.62 -24.05 -13.25
C GLU A 421 -40.95 -24.80 -12.09
N GLN A 422 -39.88 -24.24 -11.51
CA GLN A 422 -39.09 -24.87 -10.43
C GLN A 422 -39.39 -24.31 -9.03
N ALA A 423 -40.04 -23.14 -8.95
CA ALA A 423 -40.29 -22.41 -7.72
C ALA A 423 -41.79 -22.16 -7.54
N ASP A 424 -42.32 -22.50 -6.36
CA ASP A 424 -43.68 -22.15 -5.97
C ASP A 424 -43.74 -20.69 -5.50
N LEU A 425 -43.88 -19.79 -6.48
CA LEU A 425 -43.89 -18.34 -6.28
C LEU A 425 -45.26 -17.80 -5.83
N GLU A 426 -46.29 -18.65 -5.70
CA GLU A 426 -47.66 -18.22 -5.35
C GLU A 426 -47.85 -18.07 -3.83
N HIS A 427 -47.04 -18.77 -3.03
CA HIS A 427 -47.21 -18.88 -1.57
C HIS A 427 -46.43 -17.83 -0.76
N GLY A 428 -46.28 -16.61 -1.28
CA GLY A 428 -45.67 -15.49 -0.55
C GLY A 428 -45.34 -14.29 -1.44
N PRO A 429 -45.01 -13.13 -0.85
CA PRO A 429 -44.55 -11.98 -1.61
C PRO A 429 -43.22 -12.29 -2.33
N VAL A 430 -43.10 -11.84 -3.57
CA VAL A 430 -41.88 -11.94 -4.37
C VAL A 430 -41.26 -10.55 -4.55
N TRP A 431 -40.00 -10.42 -4.17
CA TRP A 431 -39.22 -9.21 -4.42
C TRP A 431 -38.12 -9.48 -5.44
N VAL A 432 -37.93 -8.55 -6.35
CA VAL A 432 -36.98 -8.68 -7.46
C VAL A 432 -35.96 -7.55 -7.40
N ASN A 433 -34.69 -7.83 -7.70
CA ASN A 433 -33.70 -6.76 -7.81
C ASN A 433 -34.01 -5.84 -8.99
N PHE A 434 -33.64 -4.57 -8.84
CA PHE A 434 -33.49 -3.64 -9.94
C PHE A 434 -32.01 -3.37 -10.15
N ARG A 435 -31.55 -3.37 -11.40
CA ARG A 435 -30.12 -3.39 -11.73
C ARG A 435 -29.42 -2.12 -11.25
N SER A 436 -28.22 -2.25 -10.67
CA SER A 436 -27.37 -1.12 -10.26
C SER A 436 -27.08 -0.14 -11.39
N ILE A 437 -26.88 -0.64 -12.62
CA ILE A 437 -26.58 0.23 -13.76
C ILE A 437 -27.75 1.15 -14.15
N ASP A 438 -28.97 0.77 -13.75
CA ASP A 438 -30.21 1.49 -14.05
C ASP A 438 -30.76 2.26 -12.84
N SER A 439 -30.08 2.18 -11.69
CA SER A 439 -30.50 2.80 -10.44
C SER A 439 -29.35 3.51 -9.73
N PHE A 440 -29.75 4.34 -8.78
CA PHE A 440 -28.90 5.10 -7.91
C PHE A 440 -29.25 4.72 -6.48
N ALA A 441 -28.25 4.48 -5.63
CA ALA A 441 -28.45 4.31 -4.19
C ALA A 441 -27.24 4.86 -3.45
N ARG A 442 -27.47 5.65 -2.40
CA ARG A 442 -26.39 6.18 -1.55
C ARG A 442 -26.81 6.38 -0.10
N PRO A 443 -25.86 6.28 0.84
CA PRO A 443 -26.06 6.76 2.19
C PRO A 443 -26.11 8.29 2.23
N VAL A 444 -26.90 8.82 3.16
CA VAL A 444 -27.05 10.23 3.48
C VAL A 444 -27.07 10.37 5.01
N LEU A 445 -26.40 11.38 5.55
CA LEU A 445 -26.47 11.69 6.97
C LEU A 445 -27.58 12.70 7.22
N LEU A 446 -28.50 12.35 8.11
CA LEU A 446 -29.59 13.22 8.53
C LEU A 446 -29.37 13.67 9.98
N PRO A 447 -29.75 14.90 10.35
CA PRO A 447 -29.80 15.28 11.75
C PRO A 447 -30.88 14.48 12.50
N THR A 448 -30.65 14.20 13.78
CA THR A 448 -31.57 13.40 14.63
C THR A 448 -32.88 14.12 14.98
N ASN A 449 -32.92 15.45 14.87
CA ASN A 449 -34.04 16.31 15.25
C ASN A 449 -34.96 16.74 14.07
N VAL A 450 -34.83 16.12 12.89
CA VAL A 450 -35.64 16.47 11.72
C VAL A 450 -36.90 15.61 11.68
N ASP A 451 -38.06 16.27 11.54
CA ASP A 451 -39.34 15.59 11.36
C ASP A 451 -39.41 14.80 10.03
N ALA A 452 -40.41 13.93 9.90
CA ALA A 452 -40.54 13.07 8.71
C ALA A 452 -40.74 13.86 7.41
N GLN A 453 -41.46 14.98 7.45
CA GLN A 453 -41.77 15.78 6.27
C GLN A 453 -40.52 16.51 5.74
N ARG A 454 -39.75 17.11 6.65
CA ARG A 454 -38.46 17.76 6.32
C ARG A 454 -37.41 16.73 5.89
N THR A 455 -37.45 15.53 6.46
CA THR A 455 -36.59 14.42 6.05
C THR A 455 -36.86 14.03 4.60
N GLU A 456 -38.14 13.84 4.24
CA GLU A 456 -38.53 13.49 2.87
C GLU A 456 -38.13 14.58 1.87
N GLU A 457 -38.37 15.86 2.19
CA GLU A 457 -38.00 16.99 1.33
C GLU A 457 -36.47 17.06 1.12
N PHE A 458 -35.69 16.92 2.18
CA PHE A 458 -34.23 16.92 2.09
C PHE A 458 -33.71 15.77 1.21
N LEU A 459 -34.21 14.56 1.42
CA LEU A 459 -33.79 13.39 0.64
C LEU A 459 -34.25 13.49 -0.81
N ARG A 460 -35.42 14.08 -1.07
CA ARG A 460 -35.88 14.38 -2.44
C ARG A 460 -34.93 15.34 -3.15
N GLN A 461 -34.51 16.42 -2.49
CA GLN A 461 -33.56 17.37 -3.06
C GLN A 461 -32.21 16.69 -3.35
N GLU A 462 -31.77 15.78 -2.48
CA GLU A 462 -30.57 14.98 -2.73
C GLU A 462 -30.72 14.11 -4.00
N VAL A 463 -31.85 13.45 -4.21
CA VAL A 463 -32.11 12.69 -5.45
C VAL A 463 -32.05 13.61 -6.67
N LEU A 464 -32.76 14.74 -6.64
CA LEU A 464 -32.84 15.67 -7.78
C LEU A 464 -31.49 16.31 -8.12
N ALA A 465 -30.62 16.51 -7.12
CA ALA A 465 -29.28 17.07 -7.33
C ALA A 465 -28.30 16.06 -7.93
N ASN A 466 -28.50 14.75 -7.72
CA ASN A 466 -27.52 13.72 -8.09
C ASN A 466 -27.96 12.82 -9.26
N VAL A 467 -29.24 12.78 -9.61
CA VAL A 467 -29.74 11.97 -10.72
C VAL A 467 -29.89 12.85 -11.98
N PRO A 468 -29.11 12.60 -13.05
CA PRO A 468 -29.07 13.44 -14.25
C PRO A 468 -30.27 13.20 -15.18
N THR A 469 -31.49 13.44 -14.70
CA THR A 469 -32.74 13.35 -15.46
C THR A 469 -33.70 14.46 -15.07
N SER A 470 -34.59 14.88 -15.97
CA SER A 470 -35.68 15.79 -15.63
C SER A 470 -36.48 15.21 -14.47
N GLY A 471 -36.60 15.95 -13.37
CA GLY A 471 -37.09 15.46 -12.07
C GLY A 471 -38.51 14.86 -12.04
N THR A 472 -39.21 14.81 -13.17
CA THR A 472 -40.51 14.14 -13.35
C THR A 472 -40.39 12.65 -13.70
N ASP A 473 -39.24 12.19 -14.19
CA ASP A 473 -39.08 10.83 -14.76
C ASP A 473 -38.29 9.89 -13.84
N ILE A 474 -38.40 10.10 -12.52
CA ILE A 474 -37.65 9.37 -11.50
C ILE A 474 -38.63 8.74 -10.51
N GLU A 475 -38.52 7.43 -10.33
CA GLU A 475 -39.07 6.75 -9.17
C GLU A 475 -37.99 6.68 -8.09
N TRP A 476 -38.33 7.08 -6.88
CA TRP A 476 -37.38 7.12 -5.78
C TRP A 476 -38.02 6.67 -4.48
N GLY A 477 -37.16 6.28 -3.55
CA GLY A 477 -37.54 5.95 -2.19
C GLY A 477 -36.38 6.19 -1.25
N TYR A 478 -36.66 5.99 0.03
CA TYR A 478 -35.64 6.13 1.06
C TYR A 478 -35.94 5.24 2.26
N TRP A 479 -34.91 5.03 3.05
CA TRP A 479 -34.96 4.38 4.34
C TRP A 479 -34.16 5.19 5.35
N VAL A 480 -34.65 5.26 6.58
CA VAL A 480 -33.97 5.97 7.67
C VAL A 480 -33.69 4.97 8.77
N SER A 481 -32.45 4.94 9.24
CA SER A 481 -32.03 4.13 10.38
C SER A 481 -32.72 4.60 11.65
N ASP A 482 -33.33 3.66 12.36
CA ASP A 482 -33.84 3.87 13.72
C ASP A 482 -32.70 4.06 14.73
N THR A 483 -31.52 3.51 14.42
CA THR A 483 -30.32 3.66 15.25
C THR A 483 -29.51 4.87 14.80
N PRO A 484 -29.26 5.86 15.69
CA PRO A 484 -28.40 7.00 15.36
C PRO A 484 -26.94 6.57 15.21
N ILE A 485 -26.20 7.20 14.30
CA ILE A 485 -24.75 7.03 14.15
C ILE A 485 -24.01 7.83 15.23
N SER A 486 -24.55 9.00 15.60
CA SER A 486 -24.02 9.86 16.64
C SER A 486 -25.14 10.62 17.35
N ALA A 487 -24.83 11.36 18.42
CA ALA A 487 -25.81 12.18 19.14
C ALA A 487 -26.58 13.15 18.23
N SER A 488 -25.95 13.63 17.15
CA SER A 488 -26.52 14.61 16.23
C SER A 488 -26.85 14.06 14.84
N SER A 489 -26.58 12.78 14.55
CA SER A 489 -26.80 12.23 13.20
C SER A 489 -27.34 10.81 13.19
N ARG A 490 -28.20 10.53 12.21
CA ARG A 490 -28.70 9.20 11.84
C ARG A 490 -28.45 8.95 10.36
N GLN A 491 -28.32 7.68 9.99
CA GLN A 491 -28.16 7.30 8.59
C GLN A 491 -29.50 7.26 7.88
N ALA A 492 -29.52 7.68 6.62
CA ALA A 492 -30.54 7.31 5.66
C ALA A 492 -29.90 6.69 4.42
N MET A 493 -30.64 5.85 3.74
CA MET A 493 -30.32 5.36 2.40
C MET A 493 -31.35 5.95 1.45
N VAL A 494 -30.90 6.68 0.44
CA VAL A 494 -31.77 7.19 -0.62
C VAL A 494 -31.48 6.44 -1.90
N PHE A 495 -32.51 6.15 -2.68
CA PHE A 495 -32.36 5.44 -3.93
C PHE A 495 -33.38 5.91 -4.96
N ALA A 496 -33.01 5.80 -6.24
CA ALA A 496 -33.78 6.30 -7.36
C ALA A 496 -33.50 5.51 -8.63
N ALA A 497 -34.45 5.48 -9.55
CA ALA A 497 -34.32 4.87 -10.86
C ALA A 497 -35.18 5.62 -11.87
N ASN A 498 -34.84 5.48 -13.16
CA ASN A 498 -35.68 6.05 -14.22
C ASN A 498 -37.06 5.34 -14.25
N ALA A 499 -38.15 6.11 -14.19
CA ALA A 499 -39.51 5.59 -14.10
C ALA A 499 -39.88 4.67 -15.27
N SER A 500 -39.44 5.00 -16.48
CA SER A 500 -39.71 4.18 -17.68
C SER A 500 -39.07 2.79 -17.60
N ARG A 501 -37.87 2.69 -17.02
CA ARG A 501 -37.16 1.41 -16.83
C ARG A 501 -37.80 0.57 -15.73
N VAL A 502 -38.22 1.20 -14.63
CA VAL A 502 -38.99 0.52 -13.57
C VAL A 502 -40.30 -0.04 -14.14
N TYR A 503 -41.00 0.75 -14.95
CA TYR A 503 -42.23 0.32 -15.61
C TYR A 503 -42.00 -0.84 -16.60
N ALA A 504 -40.97 -0.75 -17.46
CA ALA A 504 -40.63 -1.80 -18.41
C ALA A 504 -40.30 -3.13 -17.72
N MET A 505 -39.52 -3.09 -16.62
CA MET A 505 -39.24 -4.28 -15.81
C MET A 505 -40.53 -4.90 -15.25
N ARG A 506 -41.43 -4.09 -14.68
CA ARG A 506 -42.72 -4.59 -14.15
C ARG A 506 -43.58 -5.20 -15.25
N GLN A 507 -43.68 -4.56 -16.41
CA GLN A 507 -44.42 -5.10 -17.55
C GLN A 507 -43.87 -6.46 -18.01
N MET A 508 -42.54 -6.62 -18.04
CA MET A 508 -41.91 -7.90 -18.39
C MET A 508 -42.25 -8.99 -17.35
N LEU A 509 -42.16 -8.68 -16.06
CA LEU A 509 -42.52 -9.61 -14.98
C LEU A 509 -44.01 -10.00 -15.03
N ASP A 510 -44.89 -9.02 -15.25
CA ASP A 510 -46.34 -9.23 -15.40
C ASP A 510 -46.65 -10.06 -16.66
N HIS A 511 -45.99 -9.79 -17.78
CA HIS A 511 -46.15 -10.54 -19.04
C HIS A 511 -45.78 -12.02 -18.90
N ILE A 512 -44.76 -12.31 -18.08
CA ILE A 512 -44.36 -13.68 -17.78
C ILE A 512 -45.29 -14.32 -16.73
N GLY A 513 -46.08 -13.53 -16.00
CA GLY A 513 -46.92 -14.00 -14.90
C GLY A 513 -46.11 -14.29 -13.65
N LEU A 514 -45.12 -13.47 -13.34
CA LEU A 514 -44.34 -13.54 -12.10
C LEU A 514 -44.93 -12.55 -11.07
N PRO A 515 -45.41 -13.01 -9.90
CA PRO A 515 -46.12 -12.16 -8.93
C PRO A 515 -45.19 -11.21 -8.17
N CYS A 516 -44.71 -10.15 -8.83
CA CYS A 516 -43.75 -9.20 -8.27
C CYS A 516 -44.42 -8.20 -7.30
N THR A 517 -44.21 -8.40 -6.00
CA THR A 517 -44.66 -7.49 -4.93
C THR A 517 -43.84 -6.20 -4.89
N GLY A 518 -42.52 -6.29 -5.07
CA GLY A 518 -41.64 -5.14 -4.94
C GLY A 518 -40.37 -5.21 -5.78
N LEU A 519 -39.86 -4.04 -6.14
CA LEU A 519 -38.56 -3.87 -6.80
C LEU A 519 -37.63 -3.11 -5.89
N LEU A 520 -36.41 -3.62 -5.72
CA LEU A 520 -35.39 -3.02 -4.85
C LEU A 520 -34.05 -2.96 -5.61
N PRO A 521 -33.32 -1.84 -5.60
CA PRO A 521 -31.97 -1.80 -6.14
C PRO A 521 -31.09 -2.91 -5.52
N ASP A 522 -30.33 -3.62 -6.34
CA ASP A 522 -29.38 -4.64 -5.90
C ASP A 522 -28.36 -4.11 -4.87
N THR A 523 -27.90 -2.87 -4.99
CA THR A 523 -27.06 -2.18 -4.00
C THR A 523 -27.73 -2.07 -2.63
N LEU A 524 -29.02 -1.74 -2.59
CA LEU A 524 -29.78 -1.66 -1.36
C LEU A 524 -30.06 -3.05 -0.79
N ALA A 525 -30.34 -4.05 -1.63
CA ALA A 525 -30.43 -5.44 -1.22
C ALA A 525 -29.11 -5.94 -0.58
N LEU A 526 -27.95 -5.63 -1.17
CA LEU A 526 -26.65 -5.96 -0.60
C LEU A 526 -26.42 -5.27 0.75
N TRP A 527 -26.86 -4.02 0.89
CA TRP A 527 -26.79 -3.31 2.17
C TRP A 527 -27.69 -4.00 3.23
N ILE A 528 -28.91 -4.43 2.87
CA ILE A 528 -29.77 -5.24 3.76
C ILE A 528 -29.04 -6.52 4.20
N ALA A 529 -28.50 -7.28 3.24
CA ALA A 529 -27.74 -8.50 3.56
C ALA A 529 -26.62 -8.22 4.56
N HIS A 530 -25.86 -7.14 4.35
CA HIS A 530 -24.77 -6.77 5.23
C HIS A 530 -25.23 -6.41 6.65
N GLN A 531 -26.37 -5.71 6.82
CA GLN A 531 -26.91 -5.42 8.15
C GLN A 531 -27.33 -6.68 8.88
N PHE A 532 -28.09 -7.56 8.21
CA PHE A 532 -28.53 -8.83 8.79
C PHE A 532 -27.36 -9.74 9.17
N LEU A 533 -26.34 -9.83 8.30
CA LEU A 533 -25.13 -10.60 8.59
C LEU A 533 -24.32 -10.04 9.76
N ARG A 534 -24.24 -8.71 9.89
CA ARG A 534 -23.57 -8.08 11.04
C ARG A 534 -24.29 -8.39 12.35
N GLU A 535 -25.61 -8.21 12.40
CA GLU A 535 -26.38 -8.48 13.62
C GLU A 535 -26.22 -9.93 14.11
N ASP A 536 -26.17 -10.90 13.19
CA ASP A 536 -25.96 -12.30 13.54
C ASP A 536 -24.54 -12.59 14.05
N VAL A 537 -23.51 -11.98 13.45
CA VAL A 537 -22.12 -12.14 13.92
C VAL A 537 -21.95 -11.61 15.34
N TYR A 538 -22.58 -10.47 15.66
CA TYR A 538 -22.51 -9.87 17.00
C TYR A 538 -23.39 -10.55 18.06
N ARG A 539 -24.36 -11.39 17.67
CA ARG A 539 -25.17 -12.18 18.63
C ARG A 539 -24.51 -13.49 19.06
N HIS A 540 -23.50 -13.96 18.32
CA HIS A 540 -22.83 -15.24 18.55
C HIS A 540 -21.37 -15.09 19.04
N VAL A 541 -20.92 -13.87 19.29
CA VAL A 541 -19.71 -13.50 20.05
C VAL A 541 -20.17 -12.94 21.39
#